data_AF-A0A8H7AH43-F1
#
_entry.id   AF-A0A8H7AH43-F1
#
_cell.length_a   1.000
_cell.length_b   1.000
_cell.length_c   1.000
_cell.angle_alpha   90.00
_cell.angle_beta   90.00
_cell.angle_gamma   90.00
#
_symmetry.space_group_name_H-M   'P 1'
#
loop_
_entity.id
_entity.type
_entity.pdbx_description
1 polymer ?
#
loop_
_entity_poly.entity_id
_entity_poly.type
_entity_poly.pdbx_seq_one_letter_code
_entity_poly.pdbx_strand_id
1 'polypeptide(L)'
;MQSGRRQLSSALWDNLLSSKDVQEEISSFNSRGYYRANGGKRKGLTNVKHAYMLQEAAGKFDSEFFSIPPTEAIAMDPQQRLLLENVYEALENAGISLDAIRGTDTAVYTGIFGSDYHVSLLRDLDATAKYQSTGTSIAIAANRISYFFDLHGPSMAIDTACSSTIVALHQAIATLTAGEAEMAVVCGANLIIDSGMFIHMSELGFLSPTGRCRSFDADGDGYARAEGLLSLIPKPLGKAITDNDNVRAVIRGTRINQDGRTQGITLPSSEAQRLNMKALYQRHHIDPADIQYLEAHGAGTAAGDPLELAAIDAIFGSSHANENLVVGSIKSNIGHLEACAALAGIVKTVECLGRGQIPSQMHFQHANPKIDWSNVKIPTGVMEWPHTKNGRRMAAVNSFGFGGTNGHAVLENWPKKTKLQTVSNCPFLFKVSATNKESIDLMAEDLANYVETRDPDLLSLAHTTLSRRSTLKKSRFIVASSSIELVGFVTSLD
;
A
#
# COMPACT_ATOMS: atom_id res chain seq x y z
N MET A 1 -7.46 -18.31 -5.64
CA MET A 1 -6.32 -18.86 -4.86
C MET A 1 -6.89 -19.49 -3.60
N GLN A 2 -6.27 -20.54 -3.08
CA GLN A 2 -6.67 -21.27 -1.86
C GLN A 2 -6.17 -20.61 -0.57
N SER A 3 -5.12 -19.78 -0.63
CA SER A 3 -4.71 -18.97 0.50
C SER A 3 -5.85 -18.04 0.91
N GLY A 4 -5.99 -17.81 2.22
CA GLY A 4 -7.15 -17.19 2.82
C GLY A 4 -7.40 -15.72 2.41
N ARG A 5 -8.48 -15.18 2.95
CA ARG A 5 -9.01 -13.86 2.61
C ARG A 5 -8.06 -12.77 3.10
N ARG A 6 -7.43 -12.05 2.18
CA ARG A 6 -6.71 -10.82 2.51
C ARG A 6 -7.63 -9.61 2.50
N GLN A 7 -7.39 -8.68 3.42
CA GLN A 7 -8.19 -7.46 3.53
C GLN A 7 -8.01 -6.60 2.28
N LEU A 8 -9.11 -6.40 1.54
CA LEU A 8 -9.18 -5.51 0.40
C LEU A 8 -9.02 -4.04 0.82
N SER A 9 -8.70 -3.16 -0.13
CA SER A 9 -8.68 -1.70 0.09
C SER A 9 -9.98 -1.15 0.69
N SER A 10 -11.11 -1.80 0.43
CA SER A 10 -12.39 -1.47 1.07
C SER A 10 -12.41 -1.74 2.58
N ALA A 11 -11.81 -2.84 3.03
CA ALA A 11 -11.72 -3.16 4.46
C ALA A 11 -10.77 -2.20 5.19
N LEU A 12 -9.66 -1.82 4.53
CA LEU A 12 -8.80 -0.74 5.02
C LEU A 12 -9.60 0.56 5.17
N TRP A 13 -10.40 0.93 4.17
CA TRP A 13 -11.24 2.13 4.24
C TRP A 13 -12.23 2.10 5.43
N ASP A 14 -12.89 0.97 5.65
CA ASP A 14 -13.85 0.81 6.75
C ASP A 14 -13.14 0.90 8.12
N ASN A 15 -11.92 0.38 8.23
CA ASN A 15 -11.07 0.56 9.42
C ASN A 15 -10.68 2.05 9.64
N LEU A 16 -10.32 2.77 8.56
CA LEU A 16 -9.97 4.19 8.64
C LEU A 16 -11.18 5.05 9.08
N LEU A 17 -12.38 4.75 8.59
CA LEU A 17 -13.59 5.47 9.00
C LEU A 17 -14.00 5.20 10.44
N SER A 18 -13.88 3.94 10.88
CA SER A 18 -14.23 3.55 12.25
C SER A 18 -13.19 3.98 13.30
N SER A 19 -12.03 4.50 12.88
CA SER A 19 -10.92 4.88 13.76
C SER A 19 -10.54 3.75 14.75
N LYS A 20 -10.60 2.51 14.27
CA LYS A 20 -10.32 1.32 15.07
C LYS A 20 -8.81 1.13 15.19
N ASP A 21 -8.29 1.13 16.43
CA ASP A 21 -6.92 0.73 16.70
C ASP A 21 -6.78 -0.79 16.60
N VAL A 22 -5.99 -1.24 15.62
CA VAL A 22 -5.74 -2.65 15.33
C VAL A 22 -4.35 -3.11 15.80
N GLN A 23 -3.74 -2.35 16.71
CA GLN A 23 -2.51 -2.74 17.40
C GLN A 23 -2.71 -4.01 18.25
N GLU A 24 -1.69 -4.86 18.30
CA GLU A 24 -1.66 -6.07 19.13
C GLU A 24 -0.27 -6.38 19.71
N GLU A 25 -0.20 -7.30 20.66
CA GLU A 25 1.07 -7.79 21.22
C GLU A 25 1.81 -8.64 20.18
N ILE A 26 3.12 -8.43 20.05
CA ILE A 26 3.95 -9.13 19.07
C ILE A 26 3.96 -10.63 19.36
N SER A 27 3.50 -11.41 18.38
CA SER A 27 3.31 -12.87 18.48
C SER A 27 4.15 -13.68 17.49
N SER A 28 4.81 -13.03 16.52
CA SER A 28 5.64 -13.70 15.51
C SER A 28 6.94 -14.30 16.05
N PHE A 29 7.39 -13.86 17.22
CA PHE A 29 8.51 -14.44 17.96
C PHE A 29 8.27 -14.33 19.48
N ASN A 30 9.14 -14.91 20.30
CA ASN A 30 9.09 -14.79 21.77
C ASN A 30 9.44 -13.37 22.25
N SER A 31 8.50 -12.43 22.09
CA SER A 31 8.65 -11.01 22.43
C SER A 31 8.98 -10.78 23.91
N ARG A 32 8.46 -11.62 24.81
CA ARG A 32 8.75 -11.58 26.25
C ARG A 32 10.23 -11.85 26.57
N GLY A 33 10.90 -12.68 25.76
CA GLY A 33 12.33 -12.94 25.91
C GLY A 33 13.18 -11.68 25.76
N TYR A 34 12.82 -10.84 24.78
CA TYR A 34 13.59 -9.65 24.37
C TYR A 34 13.12 -8.35 25.02
N TYR A 35 11.89 -8.30 25.55
CA TYR A 35 11.37 -7.07 26.14
C TYR A 35 12.02 -6.76 27.50
N ARG A 36 12.51 -5.53 27.69
CA ARG A 36 12.75 -4.94 29.02
C ARG A 36 12.35 -3.47 28.99
N ALA A 37 11.91 -2.92 30.13
CA ALA A 37 11.53 -1.49 30.21
C ALA A 37 12.70 -0.54 29.86
N ASN A 38 13.95 -0.98 30.08
CA ASN A 38 15.17 -0.27 29.67
C ASN A 38 15.79 -0.81 28.37
N GLY A 39 15.03 -1.58 27.57
CA GLY A 39 15.43 -1.96 26.22
C GLY A 39 15.69 -0.74 25.34
N GLY A 40 16.56 -0.88 24.34
CA GLY A 40 17.15 0.25 23.60
C GLY A 40 18.32 0.93 24.32
N LYS A 41 18.40 0.87 25.66
CA LYS A 41 19.62 1.24 26.42
C LYS A 41 20.51 0.03 26.72
N ARG A 42 19.89 -1.13 26.92
CA ARG A 42 20.59 -2.41 27.12
C ARG A 42 20.63 -3.17 25.79
N LYS A 43 21.84 -3.52 25.36
CA LYS A 43 22.07 -4.28 24.12
C LYS A 43 21.25 -5.57 24.06
N GLY A 44 20.75 -5.88 22.87
CA GLY A 44 20.01 -7.13 22.61
C GLY A 44 18.58 -7.15 23.15
N LEU A 45 18.05 -6.02 23.62
CA LEU A 45 16.72 -5.92 24.21
C LEU A 45 15.96 -4.72 23.64
N THR A 46 14.64 -4.88 23.51
CA THR A 46 13.71 -3.83 23.09
C THR A 46 12.80 -3.42 24.25
N ASN A 47 12.34 -2.17 24.23
CA ASN A 47 11.30 -1.66 25.12
C ASN A 47 9.90 -1.62 24.47
N VAL A 48 9.73 -2.31 23.33
CA VAL A 48 8.48 -2.37 22.57
C VAL A 48 7.87 -3.77 22.69
N LYS A 49 6.55 -3.83 22.89
CA LYS A 49 5.78 -5.10 22.94
C LYS A 49 4.70 -5.22 21.87
N HIS A 50 4.36 -4.12 21.23
CA HIS A 50 3.20 -4.04 20.35
C HIS A 50 3.60 -3.63 18.95
N ALA A 51 2.83 -4.12 17.98
CA ALA A 51 2.97 -3.84 16.57
C ALA A 51 1.59 -3.93 15.90
N TYR A 52 1.53 -3.59 14.62
CA TYR A 52 0.35 -3.84 13.77
C TYR A 52 0.72 -5.02 12.87
N MET A 53 0.11 -6.18 13.03
CA MET A 53 0.47 -7.39 12.27
C MET A 53 -0.68 -7.85 11.37
N LEU A 54 -0.36 -8.66 10.37
CA LEU A 54 -1.37 -9.28 9.52
C LEU A 54 -2.13 -10.34 10.32
N GLN A 55 -3.45 -10.36 10.19
CA GLN A 55 -4.30 -11.34 10.86
C GLN A 55 -4.09 -12.77 10.35
N GLU A 56 -3.73 -12.90 9.07
CA GLU A 56 -3.42 -14.20 8.48
C GLU A 56 -1.96 -14.56 8.69
N ALA A 57 -1.70 -15.80 9.08
CA ALA A 57 -0.35 -16.30 9.26
C ALA A 57 0.47 -16.21 7.96
N ALA A 58 1.61 -15.53 8.01
CA ALA A 58 2.56 -15.37 6.90
C ALA A 58 3.06 -16.69 6.29
N GLY A 59 2.82 -17.83 6.95
CA GLY A 59 3.16 -19.16 6.45
C GLY A 59 2.24 -19.70 5.35
N LYS A 60 1.02 -19.18 5.20
CA LYS A 60 0.06 -19.66 4.17
C LYS A 60 0.43 -19.13 2.78
N PHE A 61 0.47 -20.00 1.79
CA PHE A 61 0.76 -19.65 0.40
C PHE A 61 0.21 -20.70 -0.58
N ASP A 62 -0.49 -20.27 -1.62
CA ASP A 62 -1.02 -21.16 -2.66
C ASP A 62 0.06 -21.52 -3.70
N SER A 63 1.03 -22.34 -3.28
CA SER A 63 2.17 -22.69 -4.12
C SER A 63 1.79 -23.40 -5.44
N GLU A 64 0.70 -24.17 -5.46
CA GLU A 64 0.24 -24.85 -6.68
C GLU A 64 -0.27 -23.86 -7.72
N PHE A 65 -1.04 -22.83 -7.30
CA PHE A 65 -1.48 -21.77 -8.19
C PHE A 65 -0.29 -21.07 -8.86
N PHE A 66 0.77 -20.81 -8.10
CA PHE A 66 1.99 -20.18 -8.61
C PHE A 66 2.96 -21.13 -9.29
N SER A 67 2.59 -22.41 -9.48
CA SER A 67 3.45 -23.45 -10.07
C SER A 67 4.81 -23.59 -9.35
N ILE A 68 4.83 -23.41 -8.03
CA ILE A 68 6.01 -23.49 -7.19
C ILE A 68 6.00 -24.82 -6.41
N PRO A 69 7.04 -25.66 -6.51
CA PRO A 69 7.13 -26.89 -5.74
C PRO A 69 7.14 -26.62 -4.22
N PRO A 70 6.55 -27.49 -3.37
CA PRO A 70 6.53 -27.30 -1.92
C PRO A 70 7.92 -27.11 -1.29
N THR A 71 8.94 -27.81 -1.83
CA THR A 71 10.33 -27.70 -1.37
C THR A 71 10.95 -26.33 -1.66
N GLU A 72 10.51 -25.63 -2.70
CA GLU A 72 10.90 -24.25 -2.96
C GLU A 72 10.08 -23.29 -2.09
N ALA A 73 8.77 -23.48 -1.99
CA ALA A 73 7.87 -22.63 -1.21
C ALA A 73 8.29 -22.52 0.28
N ILE A 74 8.78 -23.60 0.87
CA ILE A 74 9.30 -23.61 2.25
C ILE A 74 10.56 -22.74 2.38
N ALA A 75 11.41 -22.68 1.36
CA ALA A 75 12.64 -21.88 1.38
C ALA A 75 12.40 -20.40 1.03
N MET A 76 11.21 -20.06 0.53
CA MET A 76 10.88 -18.70 0.12
C MET A 76 10.53 -17.83 1.33
N ASP A 77 11.15 -16.64 1.37
CA ASP A 77 10.74 -15.56 2.25
C ASP A 77 9.22 -15.33 2.08
N PRO A 78 8.45 -15.33 3.19
CA PRO A 78 7.03 -14.99 3.16
C PRO A 78 6.72 -13.71 2.36
N GLN A 79 7.60 -12.70 2.38
CA GLN A 79 7.41 -11.48 1.59
C GLN A 79 7.30 -11.78 0.09
N GLN A 80 8.15 -12.65 -0.47
CA GLN A 80 8.07 -13.03 -1.89
C GLN A 80 6.76 -13.78 -2.21
N ARG A 81 6.37 -14.70 -1.34
CA ARG A 81 5.14 -15.48 -1.46
C ARG A 81 3.91 -14.58 -1.46
N LEU A 82 3.83 -13.71 -0.45
CA LEU A 82 2.68 -12.85 -0.28
C LEU A 82 2.63 -11.76 -1.36
N LEU A 83 3.76 -11.29 -1.89
CA LEU A 83 3.78 -10.35 -3.02
C LEU A 83 3.20 -10.96 -4.30
N LEU A 84 3.46 -12.24 -4.61
CA LEU A 84 2.88 -12.91 -5.77
C LEU A 84 1.34 -12.90 -5.72
N GLU A 85 0.79 -13.26 -4.56
CA GLU A 85 -0.66 -13.22 -4.32
C GLU A 85 -1.21 -11.79 -4.40
N ASN A 86 -0.51 -10.83 -3.79
CA ASN A 86 -0.97 -9.43 -3.79
C ASN A 86 -0.93 -8.77 -5.18
N VAL A 87 0.07 -9.11 -6.01
CA VAL A 87 0.13 -8.64 -7.40
C VAL A 87 -0.98 -9.28 -8.23
N TYR A 88 -1.25 -10.58 -8.06
CA TYR A 88 -2.39 -11.22 -8.72
C TYR A 88 -3.71 -10.54 -8.36
N GLU A 89 -3.94 -10.28 -7.07
CA GLU A 89 -5.13 -9.57 -6.58
C GLU A 89 -5.23 -8.15 -7.15
N ALA A 90 -4.11 -7.43 -7.28
CA ALA A 90 -4.08 -6.09 -7.85
C ALA A 90 -4.37 -6.08 -9.35
N LEU A 91 -3.87 -7.06 -10.10
CA LEU A 91 -4.20 -7.25 -11.52
C LEU A 91 -5.68 -7.57 -11.72
N GLU A 92 -6.22 -8.49 -10.93
CA GLU A 92 -7.65 -8.78 -10.93
C GLU A 92 -8.45 -7.53 -10.50
N ASN A 93 -7.99 -6.72 -9.54
CA ASN A 93 -8.66 -5.45 -9.20
C ASN A 93 -8.65 -4.44 -10.36
N ALA A 94 -7.56 -4.37 -11.12
CA ALA A 94 -7.44 -3.57 -12.34
C ALA A 94 -8.26 -4.14 -13.52
N GLY A 95 -8.75 -5.38 -13.39
CA GLY A 95 -9.47 -6.07 -14.45
C GLY A 95 -8.56 -6.55 -15.58
N ILE A 96 -7.30 -6.87 -15.26
CA ILE A 96 -6.29 -7.35 -16.19
C ILE A 96 -6.10 -8.85 -15.91
N SER A 97 -6.40 -9.68 -16.90
CA SER A 97 -6.27 -11.14 -16.78
C SER A 97 -4.81 -11.58 -16.95
N LEU A 98 -4.51 -12.80 -16.47
CA LEU A 98 -3.22 -13.44 -16.72
C LEU A 98 -2.90 -13.53 -18.22
N ASP A 99 -3.88 -13.85 -19.05
CA ASP A 99 -3.67 -13.95 -20.50
C ASP A 99 -3.40 -12.59 -21.15
N ALA A 100 -3.94 -11.50 -20.58
CA ALA A 100 -3.75 -10.15 -21.12
C ALA A 100 -2.36 -9.56 -20.75
N ILE A 101 -1.76 -9.99 -19.64
CA ILE A 101 -0.49 -9.44 -19.16
C ILE A 101 0.75 -10.26 -19.57
N ARG A 102 0.59 -11.56 -19.84
CA ARG A 102 1.69 -12.44 -20.26
C ARG A 102 2.34 -11.95 -21.55
N GLY A 103 3.67 -11.99 -21.59
CA GLY A 103 4.47 -11.57 -22.73
C GLY A 103 4.55 -10.06 -22.94
N THR A 104 3.94 -9.24 -22.06
CA THR A 104 3.94 -7.77 -22.22
C THR A 104 5.20 -7.13 -21.65
N ASP A 105 5.52 -5.93 -22.18
CA ASP A 105 6.56 -5.04 -21.63
C ASP A 105 6.04 -4.32 -20.37
N THR A 106 5.63 -5.09 -19.35
CA THR A 106 5.24 -4.58 -18.04
C THR A 106 6.46 -4.53 -17.12
N ALA A 107 6.76 -3.37 -16.56
CA ALA A 107 7.84 -3.21 -15.59
C ALA A 107 7.42 -3.65 -14.17
N VAL A 108 8.36 -4.07 -13.33
CA VAL A 108 8.14 -4.44 -11.92
C VAL A 108 9.12 -3.69 -11.02
N TYR A 109 8.59 -2.91 -10.08
CA TYR A 109 9.37 -2.21 -9.08
C TYR A 109 8.89 -2.57 -7.68
N THR A 110 9.72 -3.30 -6.93
CA THR A 110 9.38 -3.82 -5.61
C THR A 110 10.16 -3.08 -4.51
N GLY A 111 9.47 -2.33 -3.67
CA GLY A 111 10.05 -1.73 -2.47
C GLY A 111 10.13 -2.74 -1.32
N ILE A 112 11.35 -3.12 -0.92
CA ILE A 112 11.59 -4.12 0.12
C ILE A 112 12.97 -3.91 0.76
N PHE A 113 13.09 -4.12 2.07
CA PHE A 113 14.40 -4.10 2.74
C PHE A 113 14.54 -5.12 3.87
N GLY A 114 13.44 -5.66 4.39
CA GLY A 114 13.48 -6.64 5.48
C GLY A 114 14.13 -7.95 5.03
N SER A 115 15.07 -8.47 5.82
CA SER A 115 15.78 -9.73 5.55
C SER A 115 15.69 -10.71 6.72
N ASP A 116 14.68 -10.56 7.57
CA ASP A 116 14.51 -11.34 8.82
C ASP A 116 14.50 -12.85 8.55
N TYR A 117 13.84 -13.28 7.47
CA TYR A 117 13.76 -14.69 7.10
C TYR A 117 15.13 -15.24 6.67
N HIS A 118 15.86 -14.49 5.85
CA HIS A 118 17.23 -14.83 5.45
C HIS A 118 18.15 -15.01 6.66
N VAL A 119 18.13 -14.03 7.58
CA VAL A 119 18.95 -14.05 8.80
C VAL A 119 18.58 -15.23 9.70
N SER A 120 17.29 -15.54 9.80
CA SER A 120 16.80 -16.67 10.60
C SER A 120 17.29 -18.01 10.06
N LEU A 121 17.27 -18.21 8.74
CA LEU A 121 17.75 -19.45 8.10
C LEU A 121 19.27 -19.63 8.23
N LEU A 122 20.05 -18.55 8.33
CA LEU A 122 21.51 -18.64 8.52
C LEU A 122 21.95 -19.00 9.94
N ARG A 123 21.01 -19.11 10.90
CA ARG A 123 21.34 -19.52 12.29
C ARG A 123 21.68 -20.99 12.40
N ASP A 124 21.24 -21.82 11.45
CA ASP A 124 21.53 -23.25 11.37
C ASP A 124 21.90 -23.62 9.93
N LEU A 125 23.21 -23.65 9.65
CA LEU A 125 23.71 -23.92 8.30
C LEU A 125 23.41 -25.36 7.84
N ASP A 126 23.27 -26.31 8.77
CA ASP A 126 22.93 -27.69 8.44
C ASP A 126 21.46 -27.82 7.95
N ALA A 127 20.62 -26.84 8.30
CA ALA A 127 19.23 -26.75 7.85
C ALA A 127 19.02 -25.93 6.55
N THR A 128 20.11 -25.50 5.89
CA THR A 128 20.05 -24.69 4.66
C THR A 128 19.26 -25.40 3.55
N ALA A 129 18.17 -24.80 3.09
CA ALA A 129 17.35 -25.38 2.03
C ALA A 129 17.98 -25.21 0.63
N LYS A 130 17.76 -26.18 -0.27
CA LYS A 130 18.25 -26.16 -1.67
C LYS A 130 17.96 -24.84 -2.40
N TYR A 131 16.79 -24.25 -2.17
CA TYR A 131 16.33 -23.04 -2.85
C TYR A 131 16.56 -21.75 -2.04
N GLN A 132 17.38 -21.76 -0.98
CA GLN A 132 17.54 -20.59 -0.10
C GLN A 132 18.03 -19.34 -0.83
N SER A 133 18.98 -19.48 -1.77
CA SER A 133 19.52 -18.34 -2.53
C SER A 133 18.45 -17.61 -3.34
N THR A 134 17.55 -18.34 -4.00
CA THR A 134 16.43 -17.74 -4.74
C THR A 134 15.25 -17.40 -3.83
N GLY A 135 15.07 -18.14 -2.75
CA GLY A 135 13.99 -17.94 -1.79
C GLY A 135 14.14 -16.69 -0.93
N THR A 136 15.36 -16.21 -0.70
CA THR A 136 15.62 -15.09 0.23
C THR A 136 16.32 -13.88 -0.38
N SER A 137 16.78 -13.96 -1.62
CA SER A 137 17.39 -12.82 -2.31
C SER A 137 16.38 -11.69 -2.52
N ILE A 138 16.76 -10.46 -2.14
CA ILE A 138 15.97 -9.25 -2.35
C ILE A 138 15.66 -9.03 -3.84
N ALA A 139 16.63 -9.27 -4.72
CA ALA A 139 16.42 -9.12 -6.18
C ALA A 139 15.32 -10.05 -6.70
N ILE A 140 15.18 -11.24 -6.12
CA ILE A 140 14.16 -12.21 -6.54
C ILE A 140 12.75 -11.77 -6.13
N ALA A 141 12.59 -10.87 -5.15
CA ALA A 141 11.27 -10.34 -4.81
C ALA A 141 10.57 -9.63 -5.99
N ALA A 142 11.33 -8.90 -6.82
CA ALA A 142 10.81 -8.35 -8.07
C ALA A 142 10.83 -9.39 -9.20
N ASN A 143 11.97 -10.06 -9.39
CA ASN A 143 12.15 -10.92 -10.56
C ASN A 143 11.24 -12.15 -10.57
N ARG A 144 10.78 -12.63 -9.40
CA ARG A 144 9.83 -13.73 -9.31
C ARG A 144 8.44 -13.33 -9.77
N ILE A 145 8.03 -12.08 -9.56
CA ILE A 145 6.80 -11.53 -10.12
C ILE A 145 6.92 -11.54 -11.65
N SER A 146 7.99 -10.94 -12.19
CA SER A 146 8.24 -10.93 -13.64
C SER A 146 8.28 -12.33 -14.23
N TYR A 147 8.95 -13.27 -13.56
CA TYR A 147 9.03 -14.67 -13.99
C TYR A 147 7.66 -15.37 -14.02
N PHE A 148 6.86 -15.23 -12.96
CA PHE A 148 5.58 -15.94 -12.89
C PHE A 148 4.54 -15.37 -13.86
N PHE A 149 4.46 -14.05 -13.97
CA PHE A 149 3.49 -13.36 -14.83
C PHE A 149 3.97 -13.20 -16.28
N ASP A 150 5.19 -13.66 -16.60
CA ASP A 150 5.82 -13.56 -17.93
C ASP A 150 5.94 -12.09 -18.40
N LEU A 151 6.56 -11.25 -17.57
CA LEU A 151 6.70 -9.81 -17.81
C LEU A 151 8.10 -9.49 -18.33
N HIS A 152 8.18 -8.71 -19.40
CA HIS A 152 9.42 -8.44 -20.13
C HIS A 152 9.98 -7.02 -19.92
N GLY A 153 9.29 -6.17 -19.14
CA GLY A 153 9.80 -4.85 -18.78
C GLY A 153 10.88 -4.87 -17.69
N PRO A 154 11.45 -3.70 -17.34
CA PRO A 154 12.44 -3.58 -16.26
C PRO A 154 11.93 -4.16 -14.94
N SER A 155 12.77 -4.95 -14.25
CA SER A 155 12.40 -5.65 -13.01
C SER A 155 13.43 -5.40 -11.92
N MET A 156 13.05 -4.66 -10.86
CA MET A 156 13.98 -4.18 -9.84
C MET A 156 13.41 -4.22 -8.43
N ALA A 157 14.20 -4.74 -7.50
CA ALA A 157 13.98 -4.52 -6.07
C ALA A 157 14.70 -3.24 -5.64
N ILE A 158 14.02 -2.40 -4.85
CA ILE A 158 14.50 -1.08 -4.43
C ILE A 158 14.50 -0.99 -2.91
N ASP A 159 15.67 -0.65 -2.36
CA ASP A 159 15.85 -0.33 -0.96
C ASP A 159 16.34 1.11 -0.80
N THR A 160 15.46 1.96 -0.27
CA THR A 160 15.79 3.28 0.25
C THR A 160 15.15 3.45 1.63
N ALA A 161 15.12 2.38 2.43
CA ALA A 161 14.42 2.31 3.71
C ALA A 161 12.92 2.65 3.59
N CYS A 162 12.40 3.54 4.44
CA CYS A 162 10.98 3.89 4.48
C CYS A 162 10.44 4.54 3.18
N SER A 163 11.32 5.07 2.32
CA SER A 163 10.95 5.62 1.01
C SER A 163 10.98 4.61 -0.14
N SER A 164 11.31 3.34 0.10
CA SER A 164 11.48 2.33 -0.97
C SER A 164 10.34 2.30 -1.98
N THR A 165 9.09 2.29 -1.52
CA THR A 165 7.94 2.23 -2.42
C THR A 165 7.61 3.54 -3.14
N ILE A 166 7.93 4.72 -2.60
CA ILE A 166 7.75 5.98 -3.34
C ILE A 166 8.83 6.15 -4.41
N VAL A 167 10.04 5.64 -4.14
CA VAL A 167 11.11 5.56 -5.14
C VAL A 167 10.75 4.54 -6.23
N ALA A 168 10.21 3.38 -5.86
CA ALA A 168 9.69 2.40 -6.81
C ALA A 168 8.60 3.00 -7.72
N LEU A 169 7.66 3.77 -7.15
CA LEU A 169 6.67 4.49 -7.93
C LEU A 169 7.32 5.52 -8.85
N HIS A 170 8.29 6.30 -8.36
CA HIS A 170 8.99 7.28 -9.19
C HIS A 170 9.68 6.64 -10.40
N GLN A 171 10.38 5.52 -10.19
CA GLN A 171 11.02 4.76 -11.28
C GLN A 171 9.99 4.23 -12.26
N ALA A 172 8.88 3.64 -11.79
CA ALA A 172 7.80 3.19 -12.66
C ALA A 172 7.24 4.32 -13.55
N ILE A 173 6.97 5.49 -12.97
CA ILE A 173 6.47 6.64 -13.73
C ILE A 173 7.51 7.14 -14.73
N ALA A 174 8.79 7.14 -14.39
CA ALA A 174 9.88 7.49 -15.31
C ALA A 174 9.92 6.53 -16.51
N THR A 175 9.90 5.22 -16.26
CA THR A 175 9.90 4.16 -17.29
C THR A 175 8.69 4.25 -18.22
N LEU A 176 7.49 4.44 -17.65
CA LEU A 176 6.26 4.63 -18.42
C LEU A 176 6.29 5.90 -19.28
N THR A 177 6.87 6.98 -18.75
CA THR A 177 7.01 8.26 -19.47
C THR A 177 8.04 8.15 -20.60
N ALA A 178 9.09 7.36 -20.42
CA ALA A 178 10.11 7.08 -21.42
C ALA A 178 9.62 6.12 -22.52
N GLY A 179 8.49 5.43 -22.32
CA GLY A 179 7.97 4.42 -23.24
C GLY A 179 8.74 3.10 -23.20
N GLU A 180 9.53 2.86 -22.14
CA GLU A 180 10.27 1.61 -21.92
C GLU A 180 9.39 0.48 -21.37
N ALA A 181 8.17 0.81 -20.95
CA ALA A 181 7.14 -0.12 -20.55
C ALA A 181 5.75 0.46 -20.84
N GLU A 182 4.77 -0.39 -21.12
CA GLU A 182 3.38 0.05 -21.37
C GLU A 182 2.51 0.07 -20.10
N MET A 183 2.97 -0.61 -19.06
CA MET A 183 2.36 -0.73 -17.75
C MET A 183 3.45 -1.02 -16.73
N ALA A 184 3.19 -0.78 -15.45
CA ALA A 184 4.09 -1.24 -14.40
C ALA A 184 3.31 -1.85 -13.23
N VAL A 185 3.98 -2.73 -12.50
CA VAL A 185 3.62 -3.20 -11.17
C VAL A 185 4.52 -2.49 -10.18
N VAL A 186 3.93 -1.73 -9.26
CA VAL A 186 4.65 -1.12 -8.13
C VAL A 186 4.13 -1.76 -6.87
N CYS A 187 4.97 -2.53 -6.19
CA CYS A 187 4.56 -3.25 -4.98
C CYS A 187 5.56 -3.09 -3.86
N GLY A 188 5.16 -3.45 -2.65
CA GLY A 188 6.06 -3.48 -1.50
C GLY A 188 5.54 -4.36 -0.40
N ALA A 189 6.45 -4.80 0.46
CA ALA A 189 6.15 -5.68 1.58
C ALA A 189 6.93 -5.24 2.81
N ASN A 190 6.30 -5.43 3.97
CA ASN A 190 7.01 -5.51 5.23
C ASN A 190 6.37 -6.60 6.09
N LEU A 191 7.20 -7.46 6.67
CA LEU A 191 6.78 -8.49 7.61
C LEU A 191 7.70 -8.49 8.82
N ILE A 192 7.15 -8.84 9.98
CA ILE A 192 7.83 -8.86 11.26
C ILE A 192 8.04 -10.32 11.64
N ILE A 193 9.21 -10.87 11.29
CA ILE A 193 9.50 -12.30 11.47
C ILE A 193 10.44 -12.52 12.68
N ASP A 194 11.39 -11.61 12.92
CA ASP A 194 12.34 -11.74 14.03
C ASP A 194 12.42 -10.45 14.88
N SER A 195 12.97 -10.62 16.09
CA SER A 195 13.24 -9.55 17.06
C SER A 195 14.32 -8.55 16.64
N GLY A 196 15.23 -8.93 15.73
CA GLY A 196 16.44 -8.17 15.44
C GLY A 196 16.18 -6.69 15.09
N MET A 197 15.23 -6.43 14.19
CA MET A 197 14.87 -5.06 13.82
C MET A 197 14.26 -4.26 14.98
N PHE A 198 13.47 -4.88 15.87
CA PHE A 198 13.00 -4.19 17.07
C PHE A 198 14.14 -3.77 17.98
N ILE A 199 15.11 -4.66 18.19
CA ILE A 199 16.28 -4.40 19.03
C ILE A 199 17.08 -3.22 18.46
N HIS A 200 17.49 -3.29 17.19
CA HIS A 200 18.30 -2.25 16.57
C HIS A 200 17.58 -0.89 16.50
N MET A 201 16.29 -0.88 16.13
CA MET A 201 15.52 0.37 16.04
C MET A 201 15.21 0.95 17.43
N SER A 202 15.09 0.12 18.47
CA SER A 202 15.00 0.61 19.85
C SER A 202 16.31 1.25 20.30
N GLU A 203 17.47 0.68 19.92
CA GLU A 203 18.79 1.25 20.23
C GLU A 203 19.01 2.61 19.55
N LEU A 204 18.47 2.80 18.34
CA LEU A 204 18.48 4.08 17.64
C LEU A 204 17.43 5.08 18.15
N GLY A 205 16.53 4.66 19.05
CA GLY A 205 15.45 5.49 19.58
C GLY A 205 14.36 5.82 18.55
N PHE A 206 14.19 4.96 17.53
CA PHE A 206 13.20 5.18 16.46
C PHE A 206 11.80 4.73 16.84
N LEU A 207 11.68 3.74 17.73
CA LEU A 207 10.41 3.11 18.05
C LEU A 207 9.72 3.77 19.24
N SER A 208 8.41 3.97 19.13
CA SER A 208 7.58 4.34 20.27
C SER A 208 7.51 3.15 21.24
N PRO A 209 7.81 3.34 22.54
CA PRO A 209 7.62 2.31 23.57
C PRO A 209 6.16 1.85 23.67
N THR A 210 5.21 2.72 23.31
CA THR A 210 3.77 2.38 23.29
C THR A 210 3.34 1.62 22.05
N GLY A 211 4.23 1.50 21.04
CA GLY A 211 3.95 0.87 19.76
C GLY A 211 2.92 1.61 18.92
N ARG A 212 2.78 2.94 19.07
CA ARG A 212 1.83 3.77 18.31
C ARG A 212 2.56 4.90 17.59
N CYS A 213 2.06 5.30 16.42
CA CYS A 213 2.52 6.49 15.72
C CYS A 213 1.65 7.69 16.12
N ARG A 214 2.13 8.54 17.04
CA ARG A 214 1.45 9.76 17.48
C ARG A 214 1.82 10.94 16.58
N SER A 215 1.46 10.83 15.31
CA SER A 215 1.87 11.78 14.26
C SER A 215 1.42 13.20 14.62
N PHE A 216 2.37 14.13 14.68
CA PHE A 216 2.20 15.57 14.97
C PHE A 216 1.67 15.91 16.37
N ASP A 217 1.54 14.91 17.25
CA ASP A 217 1.13 15.10 18.64
C ASP A 217 2.31 15.57 19.51
N ALA A 218 2.02 16.25 20.61
CA ALA A 218 3.02 16.68 21.59
C ALA A 218 3.78 15.50 22.23
N ASP A 219 3.13 14.33 22.35
CA ASP A 219 3.69 13.11 22.90
C ASP A 219 4.27 12.17 21.83
N GLY A 220 4.58 12.68 20.64
CA GLY A 220 5.27 11.93 19.58
C GLY A 220 6.66 11.43 20.02
N ASP A 221 6.80 10.12 20.22
CA ASP A 221 7.97 9.47 20.82
C ASP A 221 8.59 8.36 19.95
N GLY A 222 8.24 8.31 18.66
CA GLY A 222 8.72 7.31 17.71
C GLY A 222 7.59 6.67 16.90
N TYR A 223 7.94 5.69 16.07
CA TYR A 223 6.97 4.98 15.24
C TYR A 223 6.67 3.57 15.75
N ALA A 224 5.52 3.04 15.34
CA ALA A 224 5.11 1.66 15.53
C ALA A 224 5.48 0.82 14.31
N ARG A 225 6.18 -0.30 14.45
CA ARG A 225 6.39 -1.21 13.31
C ARG A 225 5.07 -1.86 12.90
N ALA A 226 4.89 -2.06 11.59
CA ALA A 226 3.70 -2.68 11.05
C ALA A 226 4.01 -3.61 9.88
N GLU A 227 3.21 -4.67 9.74
CA GLU A 227 3.20 -5.54 8.58
C GLU A 227 2.23 -5.04 7.51
N GLY A 228 2.52 -5.36 6.26
CA GLY A 228 1.59 -5.11 5.16
C GLY A 228 2.22 -5.27 3.80
N LEU A 229 1.37 -5.57 2.82
CA LEU A 229 1.74 -5.70 1.41
C LEU A 229 0.75 -4.93 0.56
N LEU A 230 1.25 -4.17 -0.40
CA LEU A 230 0.42 -3.35 -1.28
C LEU A 230 1.01 -3.37 -2.69
N SER A 231 0.13 -3.29 -3.68
CA SER A 231 0.47 -3.24 -5.10
C SER A 231 -0.38 -2.21 -5.82
N LEU A 232 0.23 -1.48 -6.76
CA LEU A 232 -0.40 -0.54 -7.68
C LEU A 232 -0.08 -0.96 -9.10
N ILE A 233 -1.03 -0.74 -10.02
CA ILE A 233 -0.88 -1.01 -11.45
C ILE A 233 -0.95 0.33 -12.22
N PRO A 234 0.12 1.16 -12.22
CA PRO A 234 0.15 2.38 -13.01
C PRO A 234 0.27 2.10 -14.51
N LYS A 235 -0.37 2.96 -15.29
CA LYS A 235 -0.43 2.91 -16.76
C LYS A 235 -0.52 4.33 -17.31
N PRO A 236 0.03 4.63 -18.50
CA PRO A 236 -0.19 5.93 -19.14
C PRO A 236 -1.69 6.19 -19.30
N LEU A 237 -2.16 7.36 -18.87
CA LEU A 237 -3.60 7.67 -18.81
C LEU A 237 -4.30 7.48 -20.16
N GLY A 238 -3.66 7.90 -21.26
CA GLY A 238 -4.21 7.70 -22.61
C GLY A 238 -4.43 6.22 -22.97
N LYS A 239 -3.50 5.34 -22.56
CA LYS A 239 -3.62 3.89 -22.75
C LYS A 239 -4.72 3.32 -21.85
N ALA A 240 -4.79 3.74 -20.59
CA ALA A 240 -5.86 3.33 -19.67
C ALA A 240 -7.25 3.72 -20.19
N ILE A 241 -7.41 4.90 -20.80
CA ILE A 241 -8.65 5.34 -21.44
C ILE A 241 -8.98 4.46 -22.67
N THR A 242 -7.98 4.20 -23.52
CA THR A 242 -8.12 3.38 -24.73
C THR A 242 -8.54 1.95 -24.39
N ASP A 243 -7.94 1.38 -23.35
CA ASP A 243 -8.19 0.00 -22.91
C ASP A 243 -9.44 -0.11 -22.00
N ASN A 244 -10.16 1.01 -21.82
CA ASN A 244 -11.35 1.15 -20.99
C ASN A 244 -11.13 0.64 -19.55
N ASP A 245 -9.97 0.96 -18.99
CA ASP A 245 -9.58 0.60 -17.63
C ASP A 245 -10.34 1.46 -16.59
N ASN A 246 -10.53 0.89 -15.40
CA ASN A 246 -11.08 1.62 -14.27
C ASN A 246 -10.00 2.51 -13.63
N VAL A 247 -9.87 3.74 -14.09
CA VAL A 247 -8.92 4.71 -13.54
C VAL A 247 -9.36 5.14 -12.13
N ARG A 248 -8.60 4.71 -11.11
CA ARG A 248 -8.87 5.00 -9.70
C ARG A 248 -8.45 6.42 -9.29
N ALA A 249 -7.33 6.89 -9.82
CA ALA A 249 -6.76 8.22 -9.64
C ALA A 249 -5.71 8.49 -10.73
N VAL A 250 -5.29 9.74 -10.88
CA VAL A 250 -4.22 10.15 -11.79
C VAL A 250 -3.00 10.60 -10.99
N ILE A 251 -1.82 10.08 -11.31
CA ILE A 251 -0.55 10.56 -10.74
C ILE A 251 -0.08 11.72 -11.61
N ARG A 252 -0.10 12.93 -11.07
CA ARG A 252 0.25 14.17 -11.79
C ARG A 252 1.75 14.43 -11.84
N GLY A 253 2.49 13.89 -10.89
CA GLY A 253 3.94 13.98 -10.84
C GLY A 253 4.50 13.26 -9.62
N THR A 254 5.77 12.85 -9.72
CA THR A 254 6.56 12.31 -8.61
C THR A 254 7.96 12.92 -8.65
N ARG A 255 8.59 13.06 -7.49
CA ARG A 255 9.97 13.51 -7.39
C ARG A 255 10.66 12.93 -6.17
N ILE A 256 11.93 12.60 -6.35
CA ILE A 256 12.81 12.16 -5.29
C ILE A 256 14.06 13.05 -5.19
N ASN A 257 14.66 13.13 -4.00
CA ASN A 257 16.00 13.67 -3.79
C ASN A 257 16.66 13.04 -2.56
N GLN A 258 17.76 13.65 -2.12
CA GLN A 258 18.54 13.25 -0.96
C GLN A 258 18.74 14.46 -0.04
N ASP A 259 18.74 14.20 1.27
CA ASP A 259 18.99 15.20 2.32
C ASP A 259 20.43 15.74 2.27
N GLY A 260 21.36 14.95 1.75
CA GLY A 260 22.78 15.31 1.70
C GLY A 260 23.42 15.28 3.09
N ARG A 261 24.22 16.30 3.42
CA ARG A 261 24.93 16.38 4.70
C ARG A 261 24.02 16.99 5.77
N THR A 262 23.55 16.17 6.71
CA THR A 262 22.85 16.61 7.93
C THR A 262 23.72 16.37 9.17
N GLN A 263 23.22 16.73 10.36
CA GLN A 263 23.94 16.59 11.63
C GLN A 263 24.21 15.12 12.03
N GLY A 264 23.47 14.17 11.44
CA GLY A 264 23.67 12.73 11.59
C GLY A 264 22.96 12.02 10.45
N ILE A 265 23.47 10.87 10.02
CA ILE A 265 22.97 10.17 8.81
C ILE A 265 21.46 9.88 8.85
N THR A 266 20.88 9.80 10.05
CA THR A 266 19.47 9.53 10.31
C THR A 266 18.60 10.76 10.52
N LEU A 267 19.20 11.95 10.60
CA LEU A 267 18.48 13.20 10.86
C LEU A 267 18.02 13.83 9.54
N PRO A 268 16.72 14.20 9.42
CA PRO A 268 16.15 14.69 8.17
C PRO A 268 16.55 16.14 7.87
N SER A 269 16.36 16.56 6.62
CA SER A 269 16.54 17.95 6.18
C SER A 269 15.23 18.59 5.69
N SER A 270 14.65 19.47 6.51
CA SER A 270 13.44 20.25 6.15
C SER A 270 13.64 21.04 4.84
N GLU A 271 14.84 21.59 4.64
CA GLU A 271 15.18 22.30 3.40
C GLU A 271 15.21 21.36 2.18
N ALA A 272 15.77 20.17 2.30
CA ALA A 272 15.78 19.20 1.20
C ALA A 272 14.35 18.72 0.85
N GLN A 273 13.51 18.51 1.86
CA GLN A 273 12.09 18.17 1.67
C GLN A 273 11.33 19.30 0.97
N ARG A 274 11.53 20.56 1.41
CA ARG A 274 10.96 21.75 0.77
C ARG A 274 11.39 21.90 -0.68
N LEU A 275 12.69 21.76 -0.96
CA LEU A 275 13.23 21.82 -2.33
C LEU A 275 12.71 20.67 -3.20
N ASN A 276 12.49 19.49 -2.62
CA ASN A 276 11.86 18.36 -3.32
C ASN A 276 10.45 18.70 -3.78
N MET A 277 9.62 19.17 -2.86
CA MET A 277 8.25 19.60 -3.16
C MET A 277 8.25 20.72 -4.20
N LYS A 278 8.96 21.82 -3.94
CA LYS A 278 9.03 22.99 -4.84
C LYS A 278 9.37 22.63 -6.28
N ALA A 279 10.39 21.79 -6.47
CA ALA A 279 10.82 21.40 -7.80
C ALA A 279 9.79 20.53 -8.54
N LEU A 280 9.01 19.70 -7.83
CA LEU A 280 7.90 18.96 -8.42
C LEU A 280 6.80 19.91 -8.92
N TYR A 281 6.35 20.84 -8.06
CA TYR A 281 5.32 21.82 -8.41
C TYR A 281 5.72 22.66 -9.62
N GLN A 282 6.98 23.12 -9.66
CA GLN A 282 7.53 23.86 -10.80
C GLN A 282 7.60 23.01 -12.08
N ARG A 283 8.11 21.77 -12.00
CA ARG A 283 8.28 20.88 -13.17
C ARG A 283 6.94 20.51 -13.81
N HIS A 284 5.90 20.30 -13.01
CA HIS A 284 4.59 19.82 -13.48
C HIS A 284 3.55 20.94 -13.59
N HIS A 285 3.95 22.19 -13.37
CA HIS A 285 3.06 23.37 -13.39
C HIS A 285 1.82 23.18 -12.50
N ILE A 286 2.03 22.66 -11.29
CA ILE A 286 0.97 22.43 -10.29
C ILE A 286 0.97 23.62 -9.34
N ASP A 287 -0.18 24.26 -9.17
CA ASP A 287 -0.36 25.31 -8.17
C ASP A 287 -0.50 24.66 -6.78
N PRO A 288 0.33 25.03 -5.78
CA PRO A 288 0.16 24.55 -4.40
C PRO A 288 -1.25 24.83 -3.81
N ALA A 289 -1.96 25.85 -4.29
CA ALA A 289 -3.34 26.12 -3.90
C ALA A 289 -4.34 25.04 -4.37
N ASP A 290 -3.97 24.26 -5.40
CA ASP A 290 -4.80 23.15 -5.89
C ASP A 290 -4.67 21.90 -5.00
N ILE A 291 -3.76 21.83 -4.03
CA ILE A 291 -3.61 20.69 -3.12
C ILE A 291 -4.44 20.91 -1.86
N GLN A 292 -5.50 20.12 -1.65
CA GLN A 292 -6.37 20.28 -0.46
C GLN A 292 -6.01 19.34 0.69
N TYR A 293 -5.28 18.27 0.40
CA TYR A 293 -4.91 17.27 1.37
C TYR A 293 -3.47 16.81 1.18
N LEU A 294 -2.74 16.64 2.28
CA LEU A 294 -1.41 16.08 2.27
C LEU A 294 -1.34 14.88 3.22
N GLU A 295 -1.09 13.71 2.65
CA GLU A 295 -0.74 12.50 3.37
C GLU A 295 0.77 12.51 3.65
N ALA A 296 1.12 12.90 4.86
CA ALA A 296 2.49 13.13 5.28
C ALA A 296 3.25 11.82 5.50
N HIS A 297 4.57 11.91 5.61
CA HIS A 297 5.35 10.81 6.15
C HIS A 297 4.95 10.55 7.60
N GLY A 298 4.88 11.59 8.44
CA GLY A 298 4.23 11.58 9.76
C GLY A 298 4.54 10.32 10.57
N ALA A 299 5.80 10.16 10.98
CA ALA A 299 6.26 8.98 11.70
C ALA A 299 5.94 9.05 13.20
N GLY A 300 5.53 10.21 13.73
CA GLY A 300 5.33 10.40 15.18
C GLY A 300 6.63 10.66 15.92
N THR A 301 7.68 11.14 15.23
CA THR A 301 9.00 11.34 15.85
C THR A 301 9.15 12.78 16.33
N ALA A 302 9.71 12.95 17.53
CA ALA A 302 9.90 14.27 18.15
C ALA A 302 10.77 15.24 17.32
N ALA A 303 11.63 14.71 16.45
CA ALA A 303 12.50 15.49 15.55
C ALA A 303 11.92 15.63 14.14
N GLY A 304 11.37 14.55 13.56
CA GLY A 304 10.93 14.54 12.17
C GLY A 304 9.64 15.31 11.94
N ASP A 305 8.65 15.17 12.82
CA ASP A 305 7.32 15.75 12.61
C ASP A 305 7.35 17.29 12.53
N PRO A 306 8.08 18.02 13.40
CA PRO A 306 8.23 19.47 13.24
C PRO A 306 8.96 19.89 11.97
N LEU A 307 9.99 19.13 11.55
CA LEU A 307 10.76 19.45 10.35
C LEU A 307 9.96 19.22 9.07
N GLU A 308 9.13 18.17 9.04
CA GLU A 308 8.22 17.89 7.93
C GLU A 308 7.14 18.97 7.82
N LEU A 309 6.48 19.35 8.91
CA LEU A 309 5.45 20.38 8.83
C LEU A 309 6.02 21.77 8.50
N ALA A 310 7.23 22.10 8.95
CA ALA A 310 7.92 23.31 8.51
C ALA A 310 8.20 23.31 6.99
N ALA A 311 8.56 22.16 6.42
CA ALA A 311 8.78 22.04 4.98
C ALA A 311 7.47 22.18 4.20
N ILE A 312 6.38 21.62 4.72
CA ILE A 312 5.02 21.74 4.16
C ILE A 312 4.55 23.19 4.21
N ASP A 313 4.62 23.84 5.37
CA ASP A 313 4.21 25.24 5.54
C ASP A 313 4.97 26.17 4.58
N ALA A 314 6.27 25.95 4.39
CA ALA A 314 7.08 26.73 3.46
C ALA A 314 6.68 26.60 1.98
N ILE A 315 5.85 25.60 1.61
CA ILE A 315 5.31 25.42 0.26
C ILE A 315 3.85 25.86 0.17
N PHE A 316 3.05 25.51 1.17
CA PHE A 316 1.58 25.64 1.11
C PHE A 316 1.04 26.80 1.95
N GLY A 317 1.78 27.29 2.93
CA GLY A 317 1.29 28.23 3.94
C GLY A 317 0.65 29.48 3.35
N SER A 318 1.32 30.11 2.38
CA SER A 318 0.75 31.30 1.70
C SER A 318 -0.48 30.99 0.84
N SER A 319 -0.53 29.81 0.20
CA SER A 319 -1.65 29.40 -0.65
C SER A 319 -2.88 28.97 0.13
N HIS A 320 -2.70 28.58 1.40
CA HIS A 320 -3.72 28.04 2.30
C HIS A 320 -3.97 28.92 3.52
N ALA A 321 -3.56 30.20 3.48
CA ALA A 321 -3.67 31.12 4.62
C ALA A 321 -5.12 31.40 5.07
N ASN A 322 -6.09 31.29 4.15
CA ASN A 322 -7.52 31.47 4.44
C ASN A 322 -8.26 30.15 4.71
N GLU A 323 -7.68 29.02 4.30
CA GLU A 323 -8.24 27.68 4.46
C GLU A 323 -7.09 26.71 4.74
N ASN A 324 -6.83 26.41 6.02
CA ASN A 324 -5.69 25.58 6.41
C ASN A 324 -5.64 24.25 5.63
N LEU A 325 -4.45 23.92 5.14
CA LEU A 325 -4.16 22.65 4.48
C LEU A 325 -4.46 21.50 5.45
N VAL A 326 -5.24 20.52 4.99
CA VAL A 326 -5.49 19.31 5.77
C VAL A 326 -4.28 18.39 5.64
N VAL A 327 -3.64 18.06 6.77
CA VAL A 327 -2.49 17.15 6.81
C VAL A 327 -2.84 15.95 7.68
N GLY A 328 -2.54 14.74 7.22
CA GLY A 328 -2.72 13.54 8.02
C GLY A 328 -1.67 12.46 7.73
N SER A 329 -1.67 11.40 8.52
CA SER A 329 -0.82 10.22 8.33
C SER A 329 -1.59 8.95 8.66
N ILE A 330 -1.63 8.02 7.70
CA ILE A 330 -2.18 6.67 7.84
C ILE A 330 -1.45 5.87 8.92
N LYS A 331 -0.19 6.23 9.24
CA LYS A 331 0.61 5.51 10.23
C LYS A 331 0.00 5.56 11.62
N SER A 332 -0.81 6.58 11.90
CA SER A 332 -1.59 6.65 13.13
C SER A 332 -2.63 5.53 13.25
N ASN A 333 -3.14 5.01 12.13
CA ASN A 333 -4.19 4.00 12.12
C ASN A 333 -3.65 2.57 12.05
N ILE A 334 -2.58 2.36 11.26
CA ILE A 334 -2.07 1.01 10.93
C ILE A 334 -0.57 0.83 11.21
N GLY A 335 0.06 1.78 11.91
CA GLY A 335 1.50 1.79 12.13
C GLY A 335 2.31 2.07 10.86
N HIS A 336 3.64 1.96 10.97
CA HIS A 336 4.58 2.22 9.90
C HIS A 336 4.93 0.92 9.17
N LEU A 337 4.44 0.77 7.94
CA LEU A 337 4.68 -0.40 7.08
C LEU A 337 6.08 -0.41 6.44
N GLU A 338 7.05 0.25 7.08
CA GLU A 338 8.45 0.34 6.68
C GLU A 338 8.65 0.53 5.15
N ALA A 339 9.22 -0.45 4.43
CA ALA A 339 9.46 -0.35 2.98
C ALA A 339 8.17 -0.07 2.17
N CYS A 340 7.02 -0.55 2.66
CA CYS A 340 5.70 -0.44 2.04
C CYS A 340 4.91 0.82 2.49
N ALA A 341 5.49 1.66 3.35
CA ALA A 341 4.77 2.77 3.98
C ALA A 341 4.19 3.80 3.00
N ALA A 342 4.86 4.08 1.88
CA ALA A 342 4.36 5.06 0.93
C ALA A 342 3.13 4.56 0.16
N LEU A 343 3.09 3.27 -0.21
CA LEU A 343 1.90 2.71 -0.86
C LEU A 343 0.68 2.77 0.05
N ALA A 344 0.86 2.62 1.37
CA ALA A 344 -0.24 2.74 2.32
C ALA A 344 -0.88 4.14 2.28
N GLY A 345 -0.04 5.18 2.33
CA GLY A 345 -0.48 6.56 2.19
C GLY A 345 -1.11 6.84 0.82
N ILE A 346 -0.55 6.29 -0.26
CA ILE A 346 -1.12 6.42 -1.60
C ILE A 346 -2.49 5.75 -1.71
N VAL A 347 -2.65 4.52 -1.22
CA VAL A 347 -3.93 3.80 -1.27
C VAL A 347 -5.00 4.54 -0.47
N LYS A 348 -4.69 5.02 0.75
CA LYS A 348 -5.59 5.91 1.50
C LYS A 348 -5.95 7.15 0.68
N THR A 349 -4.97 7.80 0.08
CA THR A 349 -5.20 9.01 -0.73
C THR A 349 -6.12 8.72 -1.92
N VAL A 350 -5.93 7.61 -2.62
CA VAL A 350 -6.81 7.17 -3.73
C VAL A 350 -8.24 6.94 -3.25
N GLU A 351 -8.43 6.28 -2.10
CA GLU A 351 -9.77 6.10 -1.51
C GLU A 351 -10.40 7.44 -1.11
N CYS A 352 -9.63 8.34 -0.49
CA CYS A 352 -10.11 9.67 -0.11
C CYS A 352 -10.56 10.48 -1.34
N LEU A 353 -9.77 10.49 -2.41
CA LEU A 353 -10.09 11.15 -3.68
C LEU A 353 -11.38 10.59 -4.31
N GLY A 354 -11.48 9.26 -4.38
CA GLY A 354 -12.59 8.55 -5.01
C GLY A 354 -13.92 8.66 -4.25
N ARG A 355 -13.87 8.91 -2.95
CA ARG A 355 -15.03 9.06 -2.06
C ARG A 355 -15.33 10.51 -1.71
N GLY A 356 -14.36 11.40 -1.84
CA GLY A 356 -14.50 12.79 -1.44
C GLY A 356 -14.57 12.96 0.07
N GLN A 357 -13.85 12.12 0.83
CA GLN A 357 -13.84 12.15 2.28
C GLN A 357 -12.41 11.97 2.80
N ILE A 358 -12.09 12.58 3.93
CA ILE A 358 -10.81 12.45 4.62
C ILE A 358 -11.08 11.82 5.99
N PRO A 359 -10.57 10.60 6.27
CA PRO A 359 -10.78 9.95 7.55
C PRO A 359 -9.98 10.62 8.66
N SER A 360 -10.40 10.37 9.91
CA SER A 360 -9.73 10.91 11.10
C SER A 360 -8.30 10.36 11.24
N GLN A 361 -7.38 11.22 11.67
CA GLN A 361 -6.08 10.83 12.17
C GLN A 361 -6.21 10.38 13.62
N MET A 362 -5.72 9.17 13.90
CA MET A 362 -5.73 8.64 15.26
C MET A 362 -4.60 9.23 16.12
N HIS A 363 -4.75 9.09 17.43
CA HIS A 363 -3.71 9.42 18.42
C HIS A 363 -3.19 10.86 18.43
N PHE A 364 -3.98 11.80 17.88
CA PHE A 364 -3.74 13.24 17.99
C PHE A 364 -4.68 13.85 19.05
N GLN A 365 -4.13 14.17 20.21
CA GLN A 365 -4.82 14.72 21.38
C GLN A 365 -4.33 16.14 21.71
N HIS A 366 -3.00 16.36 21.64
CA HIS A 366 -2.37 17.64 21.94
C HIS A 366 -1.48 18.05 20.78
N ALA A 367 -1.74 19.23 20.22
CA ALA A 367 -0.92 19.78 19.16
C ALA A 367 0.54 19.97 19.62
N ASN A 368 1.51 19.47 18.84
CA ASN A 368 2.92 19.62 19.18
C ASN A 368 3.32 21.12 19.21
N PRO A 369 3.87 21.63 20.33
CA PRO A 369 4.19 23.06 20.47
C PRO A 369 5.38 23.53 19.63
N LYS A 370 6.13 22.59 19.00
CA LYS A 370 7.23 22.91 18.08
C LYS A 370 6.78 23.15 16.65
N ILE A 371 5.49 22.97 16.37
CA ILE A 371 4.89 23.14 15.06
C ILE A 371 4.13 24.46 15.04
N ASP A 372 4.27 25.23 13.96
CA ASP A 372 3.37 26.34 13.65
C ASP A 372 2.10 25.79 12.99
N TRP A 373 0.96 26.01 13.66
CA TRP A 373 -0.35 25.50 13.24
C TRP A 373 -1.17 26.52 12.43
N SER A 374 -0.57 27.67 12.09
CA SER A 374 -1.30 28.79 11.46
C SER A 374 -1.95 28.39 10.13
N ASN A 375 -1.28 27.57 9.31
CA ASN A 375 -1.75 27.25 7.94
C ASN A 375 -2.05 25.75 7.73
N VAL A 376 -1.97 24.93 8.77
CA VAL A 376 -2.17 23.48 8.71
C VAL A 376 -3.17 23.02 9.76
N LYS A 377 -3.91 21.95 9.47
CA LYS A 377 -4.80 21.31 10.47
C LYS A 377 -4.82 19.80 10.29
N ILE A 378 -4.99 19.10 11.42
CA ILE A 378 -5.11 17.63 11.46
C ILE A 378 -6.59 17.25 11.48
N PRO A 379 -7.04 16.27 10.67
CA PRO A 379 -8.42 15.78 10.74
C PRO A 379 -8.61 14.97 12.03
N THR A 380 -9.38 15.48 12.99
CA THR A 380 -9.74 14.77 14.24
C THR A 380 -11.08 14.04 14.17
N GLY A 381 -11.75 14.13 13.02
CA GLY A 381 -12.96 13.39 12.66
C GLY A 381 -13.01 13.17 11.15
N VAL A 382 -13.98 12.38 10.69
CA VAL A 382 -14.22 12.22 9.25
C VAL A 382 -14.69 13.56 8.69
N MET A 383 -14.02 14.05 7.65
CA MET A 383 -14.33 15.30 6.98
C MET A 383 -14.76 15.04 5.54
N GLU A 384 -15.71 15.81 5.02
CA GLU A 384 -15.91 15.92 3.58
C GLU A 384 -14.67 16.57 2.94
N TRP A 385 -14.39 16.21 1.68
CA TRP A 385 -13.26 16.79 0.96
C TRP A 385 -13.42 18.31 0.88
N PRO A 386 -12.36 19.10 1.15
CA PRO A 386 -12.43 20.56 1.12
C PRO A 386 -13.00 21.10 -0.21
N HIS A 387 -13.62 22.28 -0.19
CA HIS A 387 -14.23 22.85 -1.38
C HIS A 387 -13.21 23.02 -2.51
N THR A 388 -13.61 22.71 -3.74
CA THR A 388 -12.76 22.80 -4.92
C THR A 388 -13.47 23.64 -5.99
N LYS A 389 -12.75 24.53 -6.67
CA LYS A 389 -13.35 25.44 -7.66
C LYS A 389 -14.03 24.69 -8.83
N ASN A 390 -13.58 23.47 -9.16
CA ASN A 390 -13.99 22.72 -10.35
C ASN A 390 -14.30 21.23 -10.08
N GLY A 391 -14.55 20.82 -8.83
CA GLY A 391 -14.71 19.40 -8.48
C GLY A 391 -13.40 18.57 -8.56
N ARG A 392 -12.28 19.26 -8.83
CA ARG A 392 -10.93 18.69 -8.93
C ARG A 392 -10.32 18.62 -7.54
N ARG A 393 -10.13 17.39 -7.07
CA ARG A 393 -9.54 17.05 -5.79
C ARG A 393 -8.10 16.63 -6.03
N MET A 394 -7.15 17.30 -5.40
CA MET A 394 -5.76 16.88 -5.44
C MET A 394 -5.17 16.73 -4.05
N ALA A 395 -4.31 15.73 -3.94
CA ALA A 395 -3.57 15.46 -2.74
C ALA A 395 -2.11 15.17 -3.04
N ALA A 396 -1.27 15.42 -2.04
CA ALA A 396 0.12 15.06 -2.08
C ALA A 396 0.44 13.95 -1.07
N VAL A 397 1.47 13.16 -1.36
CA VAL A 397 1.98 12.11 -0.47
C VAL A 397 3.48 12.29 -0.26
N ASN A 398 3.91 12.34 0.99
CA ASN A 398 5.32 12.35 1.38
C ASN A 398 5.77 10.96 1.84
N SER A 399 7.02 10.60 1.53
CA SER A 399 7.70 9.52 2.25
C SER A 399 9.21 9.74 2.29
N PHE A 400 9.79 9.62 3.48
CA PHE A 400 11.20 9.92 3.75
C PHE A 400 11.88 8.70 4.37
N GLY A 401 12.97 8.24 3.75
CA GLY A 401 13.80 7.17 4.29
C GLY A 401 14.75 7.70 5.36
N PHE A 402 15.01 6.93 6.41
CA PHE A 402 15.97 7.35 7.45
C PHE A 402 17.38 7.58 6.90
N GLY A 403 17.73 7.08 5.70
CA GLY A 403 19.00 7.36 5.02
C GLY A 403 19.00 8.66 4.20
N GLY A 404 17.97 9.49 4.31
CA GLY A 404 17.87 10.82 3.68
C GLY A 404 17.24 10.85 2.29
N THR A 405 16.87 9.70 1.71
CA THR A 405 16.13 9.69 0.44
C THR A 405 14.70 10.15 0.68
N ASN A 406 14.29 11.22 0.02
CA ASN A 406 12.94 11.76 0.11
C ASN A 406 12.15 11.48 -1.16
N GLY A 407 10.86 11.23 -1.03
CA GLY A 407 9.93 11.19 -2.15
C GLY A 407 8.67 12.02 -1.89
N HIS A 408 8.15 12.59 -2.97
CA HIS A 408 6.90 13.35 -3.02
C HIS A 408 6.11 12.95 -4.27
N ALA A 409 4.80 12.74 -4.12
CA ALA A 409 3.91 12.42 -5.23
C ALA A 409 2.64 13.27 -5.15
N VAL A 410 2.07 13.63 -6.30
CA VAL A 410 0.78 14.35 -6.39
C VAL A 410 -0.23 13.49 -7.14
N LEU A 411 -1.39 13.31 -6.54
CA LEU A 411 -2.51 12.53 -7.05
C LEU A 411 -3.73 13.42 -7.27
N GLU A 412 -4.55 13.06 -8.25
CA GLU A 412 -5.79 13.75 -8.61
C GLU A 412 -6.93 12.74 -8.80
N ASN A 413 -8.15 13.14 -8.43
CA ASN A 413 -9.33 12.32 -8.69
C ASN A 413 -9.59 12.20 -10.20
N TRP A 414 -10.04 11.02 -10.63
CA TRP A 414 -10.56 10.84 -11.97
C TRP A 414 -12.09 10.89 -11.96
N PRO A 415 -12.75 11.63 -12.89
CA PRO A 415 -14.20 11.66 -12.95
C PRO A 415 -14.77 10.26 -13.13
N LYS A 416 -15.70 9.86 -12.25
CA LYS A 416 -16.43 8.60 -12.44
C LYS A 416 -17.30 8.74 -13.69
N LYS A 417 -17.23 7.76 -14.60
CA LYS A 417 -18.19 7.66 -15.70
C LYS A 417 -19.59 7.56 -15.09
N THR A 418 -20.51 8.40 -15.55
CA THR A 418 -21.92 8.33 -15.14
C THR A 418 -22.45 6.93 -15.44
N LYS A 419 -23.05 6.27 -14.44
CA LYS A 419 -23.70 4.98 -14.64
C LYS A 419 -24.78 5.15 -15.71
N LEU A 420 -24.63 4.50 -16.86
CA LEU A 420 -25.75 4.31 -17.78
C LEU A 420 -26.66 3.26 -17.13
N GLN A 421 -27.87 3.65 -16.73
CA GLN A 421 -28.87 2.67 -16.32
C GLN A 421 -29.34 1.91 -17.56
N THR A 422 -28.76 0.74 -17.79
CA THR A 422 -29.25 -0.20 -18.80
C THR A 422 -30.38 -1.02 -18.20
N VAL A 423 -31.61 -0.74 -18.61
CA VAL A 423 -32.75 -1.63 -18.38
C VAL A 423 -32.66 -2.74 -19.42
N SER A 424 -32.12 -3.90 -19.03
CA SER A 424 -32.14 -5.11 -19.86
C SER A 424 -33.24 -6.04 -19.36
N ASN A 425 -34.11 -6.49 -20.27
CA ASN A 425 -35.09 -7.55 -20.00
C ASN A 425 -34.51 -8.96 -20.21
N CYS A 426 -33.21 -9.08 -20.47
CA CYS A 426 -32.53 -10.36 -20.71
C CYS A 426 -31.65 -10.73 -19.52
N PRO A 427 -31.55 -12.05 -19.18
CA PRO A 427 -30.65 -12.52 -18.15
C PRO A 427 -29.19 -12.26 -18.51
N PHE A 428 -28.36 -12.05 -17.48
CA PHE A 428 -26.92 -11.90 -17.61
C PHE A 428 -26.20 -13.21 -17.30
N LEU A 429 -25.05 -13.44 -17.96
CA LEU A 429 -24.16 -14.55 -17.69
C LEU A 429 -22.99 -14.07 -16.81
N PHE A 430 -22.75 -14.77 -15.71
CA PHE A 430 -21.62 -14.55 -14.81
C PHE A 430 -20.70 -15.76 -14.83
N LYS A 431 -19.39 -15.50 -14.72
CA LYS A 431 -18.36 -16.56 -14.68
C LYS A 431 -17.53 -16.44 -13.40
N VAL A 432 -17.43 -17.54 -12.68
CA VAL A 432 -16.46 -17.72 -11.59
C VAL A 432 -15.47 -18.79 -12.03
N SER A 433 -14.17 -18.57 -11.87
CA SER A 433 -13.16 -19.58 -12.20
C SER A 433 -12.12 -19.74 -11.09
N ALA A 434 -11.64 -20.98 -10.92
CA ALA A 434 -10.59 -21.31 -9.96
C ALA A 434 -9.77 -22.53 -10.44
N THR A 435 -8.75 -22.90 -9.67
CA THR A 435 -7.89 -24.07 -9.98
C THR A 435 -8.48 -25.40 -9.51
N ASN A 436 -9.34 -25.39 -8.48
CA ASN A 436 -9.96 -26.57 -7.85
C ASN A 436 -11.44 -26.30 -7.53
N LYS A 437 -12.15 -27.33 -7.02
CA LYS A 437 -13.62 -27.25 -6.82
C LYS A 437 -13.96 -26.38 -5.62
N GLU A 438 -13.25 -26.57 -4.52
CA GLU A 438 -13.43 -25.88 -3.25
C GLU A 438 -13.28 -24.36 -3.42
N SER A 439 -12.31 -23.93 -4.24
CA SER A 439 -12.10 -22.52 -4.56
C SER A 439 -13.19 -21.93 -5.46
N ILE A 440 -13.89 -22.73 -6.28
CA ILE A 440 -15.05 -22.23 -7.04
C ILE A 440 -16.19 -21.89 -6.07
N ASP A 441 -16.44 -22.76 -5.10
CA ASP A 441 -17.54 -22.59 -4.14
C ASP A 441 -17.32 -21.33 -3.31
N LEU A 442 -16.11 -21.14 -2.78
CA LEU A 442 -15.72 -19.92 -2.07
C LEU A 442 -15.86 -18.65 -2.93
N MET A 443 -15.38 -18.69 -4.17
CA MET A 443 -15.48 -17.53 -5.06
C MET A 443 -16.93 -17.22 -5.48
N ALA A 444 -17.78 -18.24 -5.56
CA ALA A 444 -19.21 -18.06 -5.82
C ALA A 444 -19.87 -17.39 -4.61
N GLU A 445 -19.62 -17.87 -3.39
CA GLU A 445 -20.08 -17.25 -2.15
C GLU A 445 -19.60 -15.78 -2.04
N ASP A 446 -18.35 -15.49 -2.37
CA ASP A 446 -17.81 -14.14 -2.36
C ASP A 446 -18.52 -13.24 -3.40
N LEU A 447 -18.87 -13.77 -4.57
CA LEU A 447 -19.67 -13.05 -5.55
C LEU A 447 -21.08 -12.75 -5.01
N ALA A 448 -21.75 -13.70 -4.37
CA ALA A 448 -23.05 -13.48 -3.75
C ALA A 448 -22.98 -12.42 -2.64
N ASN A 449 -22.03 -12.57 -1.71
CA ASN A 449 -21.80 -11.59 -0.64
C ASN A 449 -21.53 -10.18 -1.19
N TYR A 450 -20.73 -10.08 -2.26
CA TYR A 450 -20.48 -8.80 -2.92
C TYR A 450 -21.77 -8.19 -3.51
N VAL A 451 -22.58 -9.00 -4.17
CA VAL A 451 -23.85 -8.56 -4.77
C VAL A 451 -24.83 -8.08 -3.70
N GLU A 452 -24.98 -8.83 -2.60
CA GLU A 452 -25.85 -8.45 -1.47
C GLU A 452 -25.39 -7.16 -0.78
N THR A 453 -24.09 -7.02 -0.55
CA THR A 453 -23.55 -5.92 0.25
C THR A 453 -23.36 -4.63 -0.54
N ARG A 454 -23.17 -4.70 -1.86
CA ARG A 454 -22.80 -3.55 -2.69
C ARG A 454 -23.83 -3.14 -3.73
N ASP A 455 -24.83 -3.98 -3.99
CA ASP A 455 -25.84 -3.78 -5.04
C ASP A 455 -25.24 -3.25 -6.36
N PRO A 456 -24.31 -4.01 -6.98
CA PRO A 456 -23.59 -3.56 -8.17
C PRO A 456 -24.51 -3.52 -9.40
N ASP A 457 -24.10 -2.74 -10.40
CA ASP A 457 -24.71 -2.84 -11.73
C ASP A 457 -24.39 -4.21 -12.35
N LEU A 458 -25.43 -5.00 -12.60
CA LEU A 458 -25.28 -6.39 -13.05
C LEU A 458 -24.65 -6.51 -14.44
N LEU A 459 -24.87 -5.55 -15.34
CA LEU A 459 -24.22 -5.54 -16.65
C LEU A 459 -22.71 -5.37 -16.51
N SER A 460 -22.28 -4.38 -15.72
CA SER A 460 -20.86 -4.12 -15.45
C SER A 460 -20.20 -5.31 -14.73
N LEU A 461 -20.92 -5.93 -13.80
CA LEU A 461 -20.45 -7.13 -13.10
C LEU A 461 -20.29 -8.33 -14.05
N ALA A 462 -21.30 -8.60 -14.88
CA ALA A 462 -21.24 -9.66 -15.89
C ALA A 462 -20.08 -9.44 -16.87
N HIS A 463 -19.94 -8.22 -17.41
CA HIS A 463 -18.82 -7.85 -18.27
C HIS A 463 -17.47 -8.09 -17.59
N THR A 464 -17.32 -7.68 -16.33
CA THR A 464 -16.08 -7.84 -15.56
C THR A 464 -15.76 -9.32 -15.34
N THR A 465 -16.72 -10.11 -14.86
CA THR A 465 -16.53 -11.54 -14.57
C THR A 465 -16.21 -12.35 -15.83
N LEU A 466 -16.77 -11.97 -16.99
CA LEU A 466 -16.53 -12.67 -18.25
C LEU A 466 -15.21 -12.27 -18.91
N SER A 467 -14.94 -10.96 -19.01
CA SER A 467 -13.92 -10.40 -19.92
C SER A 467 -12.72 -9.79 -19.21
N ARG A 468 -12.81 -9.52 -17.91
CA ARG A 468 -11.78 -8.80 -17.13
C ARG A 468 -11.26 -9.65 -15.96
N ARG A 469 -11.43 -10.97 -16.04
CA ARG A 469 -10.99 -11.98 -15.07
C ARG A 469 -10.31 -13.12 -15.80
N SER A 470 -9.25 -13.65 -15.20
CA SER A 470 -8.55 -14.82 -15.72
C SER A 470 -9.50 -16.02 -15.82
N THR A 471 -9.35 -16.84 -16.85
CA THR A 471 -10.07 -18.13 -16.95
C THR A 471 -9.15 -19.23 -16.47
N LEU A 472 -9.45 -19.78 -15.30
CA LEU A 472 -8.67 -20.84 -14.68
C LEU A 472 -9.22 -22.23 -15.04
N LYS A 473 -8.51 -23.28 -14.59
CA LYS A 473 -8.75 -24.70 -14.96
C LYS A 473 -10.21 -25.14 -14.83
N LYS A 474 -10.94 -24.64 -13.83
CA LYS A 474 -12.35 -24.94 -13.62
C LYS A 474 -13.17 -23.65 -13.61
N SER A 475 -14.35 -23.68 -14.21
CA SER A 475 -15.27 -22.54 -14.28
C SER A 475 -16.70 -22.96 -13.93
N ARG A 476 -17.42 -22.07 -13.25
CA ARG A 476 -18.87 -22.12 -13.01
C ARG A 476 -19.51 -20.93 -13.71
N PHE A 477 -20.60 -21.21 -14.41
CA PHE A 477 -21.40 -20.20 -15.10
C PHE A 477 -22.76 -20.08 -14.43
N ILE A 478 -23.19 -18.86 -14.17
CA ILE A 478 -24.46 -18.56 -13.51
C ILE A 478 -25.25 -17.62 -14.41
N VAL A 479 -26.51 -17.92 -14.66
CA VAL A 479 -27.40 -17.10 -15.47
C VAL A 479 -28.47 -16.51 -14.55
N ALA A 480 -28.53 -15.19 -14.46
CA ALA A 480 -29.47 -14.50 -13.56
C ALA A 480 -29.96 -13.18 -14.16
N SER A 481 -31.23 -12.86 -13.94
CA SER A 481 -31.87 -11.62 -14.39
C SER A 481 -31.93 -10.56 -13.28
N SER A 482 -31.65 -10.93 -12.04
CA SER A 482 -31.66 -10.04 -10.88
C SER A 482 -30.60 -10.41 -9.85
N SER A 483 -30.28 -9.46 -8.95
CA SER A 483 -29.36 -9.69 -7.84
C SER A 483 -29.85 -10.81 -6.92
N ILE A 484 -31.18 -10.91 -6.70
CA ILE A 484 -31.80 -11.95 -5.88
C ILE A 484 -31.64 -13.34 -6.53
N GLU A 485 -31.88 -13.45 -7.83
CA GLU A 485 -31.67 -14.71 -8.57
C GLU A 485 -30.20 -15.13 -8.54
N LEU A 486 -29.27 -14.18 -8.75
CA LEU A 486 -27.84 -14.46 -8.73
C LEU A 486 -27.40 -15.02 -7.38
N VAL A 487 -27.79 -14.38 -6.28
CA VAL A 487 -27.50 -14.84 -4.92
C VAL A 487 -28.15 -16.20 -4.62
N GLY A 488 -29.42 -16.37 -5.02
CA GLY A 488 -30.14 -17.63 -4.86
C GLY A 488 -29.46 -18.79 -5.57
N PHE A 489 -29.06 -18.60 -6.83
CA PHE A 489 -28.37 -19.64 -7.60
C PHE A 489 -26.96 -19.93 -7.09
N VAL A 490 -26.26 -18.97 -6.51
CA VAL A 490 -24.97 -19.25 -5.86
C VAL A 490 -25.16 -20.14 -4.63
N THR A 491 -26.18 -19.85 -3.81
CA THR A 491 -26.39 -20.49 -2.50
C THR A 491 -27.14 -21.81 -2.56
N SER A 492 -27.89 -22.08 -3.65
CA SER A 492 -28.70 -23.30 -3.80
C SER A 492 -28.00 -24.46 -4.52
N LEU A 493 -26.73 -24.31 -4.90
CA LEU A 493 -25.99 -25.33 -5.64
C LEU A 493 -25.27 -26.29 -4.69
N ASP A 494 -25.99 -27.31 -4.22
CA ASP A 494 -25.41 -28.58 -3.74
C ASP A 494 -25.03 -29.50 -4.92
#